data_AF-A0A554K253-F1
#
_entry.id   AF-A0A554K253-F1
#
_cell.length_a   1.000
_cell.length_b   1.000
_cell.length_c   1.000
_cell.angle_alpha   90.00
_cell.angle_beta   90.00
_cell.angle_gamma   90.00
#
_symmetry.space_group_name_H-M   'P 1'
#
loop_
_entity.id
_entity.type
_entity.pdbx_description
1 polymer ?
#
loop_
_entity_poly.entity_id
_entity_poly.type
_entity_poly.pdbx_seq_one_letter_code
_entity_poly.pdbx_strand_id
1 'polypeptide(L)'
;MKNSVSKIIVEICQNHNGDRNLLRELIYAAKENGADIVKGQIIFSEDLTPRKRFDDGLVEDNGVRKTIQRPYAVELARMKILDLVEEDYHFFVEEAQKAGIEPMLTVFSRRRTSLAASLPWKNRLVKVASYDCGSHVMINELADNFDTLIISTGASFIEEIEKTAEILKLKNKKFAFLHCVTSYPNTLPMVHLARMEWLRQFTPLVGWSDHTLVARDGIKAAKLAMMLGADYIERHFTILASDKTKDGPISINPALLEELSDFRHLSKEEQREIVEKTIPEWRIMLGSADRALTHTEMLNRDYYRGRFASFVNGKWIYNWEETKLT
;
A
#
# COMPACT_ATOMS: atom_id res chain seq x y z
N MET A 1 14.94 -9.67 -21.60
CA MET A 1 14.28 -9.08 -20.42
C MET A 1 15.31 -9.06 -19.29
N LYS A 2 15.48 -7.96 -18.55
CA LYS A 2 16.40 -7.97 -17.40
C LYS A 2 15.87 -8.96 -16.37
N ASN A 3 16.66 -9.96 -16.00
CA ASN A 3 16.42 -10.88 -14.89
C ASN A 3 16.56 -10.13 -13.55
N SER A 4 15.79 -9.07 -13.31
CA SER A 4 15.74 -8.47 -11.97
C SER A 4 14.78 -9.26 -11.10
N VAL A 5 15.32 -9.79 -10.01
CA VAL A 5 14.57 -10.44 -8.94
C VAL A 5 13.56 -9.44 -8.36
N SER A 6 12.31 -9.87 -8.18
CA SER A 6 11.25 -9.05 -7.59
C SER A 6 11.63 -8.61 -6.18
N LYS A 7 11.48 -7.32 -5.88
CA LYS A 7 11.66 -6.82 -4.51
C LYS A 7 10.40 -7.07 -3.69
N ILE A 8 10.57 -7.54 -2.46
CA ILE A 8 9.47 -7.80 -1.53
C ILE A 8 9.39 -6.64 -0.54
N ILE A 9 8.22 -6.01 -0.51
CA ILE A 9 7.82 -4.99 0.44
C ILE A 9 6.89 -5.65 1.45
N VAL A 10 7.22 -5.53 2.73
CA VAL A 10 6.32 -5.97 3.81
C VAL A 10 5.74 -4.79 4.56
N GLU A 11 4.42 -4.70 4.56
CA GLU A 11 3.68 -3.68 5.29
C GLU A 11 3.39 -4.15 6.72
N ILE A 12 4.03 -3.50 7.69
CA ILE A 12 3.85 -3.80 9.11
C ILE A 12 2.79 -2.91 9.77
N CYS A 13 2.36 -1.85 9.07
CA CYS A 13 1.04 -1.23 9.20
C CYS A 13 0.62 -0.99 10.67
N GLN A 14 -0.60 -1.40 11.05
CA GLN A 14 -1.11 -1.37 12.42
C GLN A 14 -0.73 -2.62 13.22
N ASN A 15 0.10 -3.53 12.67
CA ASN A 15 0.44 -4.80 13.31
C ASN A 15 1.39 -4.62 14.50
N HIS A 16 1.98 -3.43 14.66
CA HIS A 16 2.75 -3.07 15.86
C HIS A 16 1.88 -2.71 17.07
N ASN A 17 0.55 -2.50 16.93
CA ASN A 17 -0.36 -2.17 18.05
C ASN A 17 0.09 -0.98 18.95
N GLY A 18 0.82 -0.02 18.38
CA GLY A 18 1.43 1.08 19.15
C GLY A 18 2.64 0.69 20.02
N ASP A 19 3.13 -0.55 19.94
CA ASP A 19 4.25 -1.07 20.73
C ASP A 19 5.57 -1.01 19.94
N ARG A 20 6.55 -0.27 20.47
CA ARG A 20 7.88 -0.09 19.86
C ARG A 20 8.73 -1.37 19.86
N ASN A 21 8.60 -2.23 20.88
CA ASN A 21 9.33 -3.50 20.92
C ASN A 21 8.77 -4.47 19.87
N LEU A 22 7.44 -4.56 19.75
CA LEU A 22 6.81 -5.34 18.69
C LEU A 22 7.17 -4.80 17.30
N LEU A 23 7.26 -3.47 17.15
CA LEU A 23 7.74 -2.83 15.92
C LEU A 23 9.16 -3.30 15.56
N ARG A 24 10.08 -3.37 16.55
CA ARG A 24 11.42 -3.93 16.36
C ARG A 24 11.36 -5.39 15.91
N GLU A 25 10.62 -6.24 16.63
CA GLU A 25 10.51 -7.66 16.31
C GLU A 25 9.98 -7.88 14.88
N LEU A 26 8.99 -7.10 14.45
CA LEU A 26 8.47 -7.13 13.08
C LEU A 26 9.53 -6.77 12.04
N ILE A 27 10.37 -5.76 12.29
CA ILE A 27 11.46 -5.33 11.39
C ILE A 27 12.50 -6.46 11.22
N TYR A 28 12.94 -7.07 12.32
CA TYR A 28 13.93 -8.13 12.26
C TYR A 28 13.36 -9.41 11.62
N ALA A 29 12.14 -9.82 12.00
CA ALA A 29 11.49 -10.96 11.37
C ALA A 29 11.28 -10.75 9.86
N ALA A 30 10.91 -9.53 9.44
CA ALA A 30 10.82 -9.19 8.02
C ALA A 30 12.15 -9.41 7.29
N LYS A 31 13.26 -8.90 7.85
CA LYS A 31 14.59 -9.04 7.27
C LYS A 31 15.04 -10.50 7.20
N GLU A 32 14.90 -11.23 8.30
CA GLU A 32 15.34 -12.62 8.45
C GLU A 32 14.65 -13.56 7.45
N ASN A 33 13.41 -13.25 7.09
CA ASN A 33 12.61 -14.07 6.17
C ASN A 33 12.63 -13.54 4.72
N GLY A 34 13.53 -12.60 4.39
CA GLY A 34 13.85 -12.23 3.02
C GLY A 34 13.16 -10.99 2.45
N ALA A 35 12.50 -10.16 3.26
CA ALA A 35 12.01 -8.87 2.77
C ALA A 35 13.16 -7.92 2.40
N ASP A 36 12.98 -7.12 1.34
CA ASP A 36 13.94 -6.07 0.96
C ASP A 36 13.59 -4.71 1.57
N ILE A 37 12.29 -4.47 1.74
CA ILE A 37 11.75 -3.20 2.21
C ILE A 37 10.74 -3.49 3.32
N VAL A 38 10.91 -2.83 4.46
CA VAL A 38 9.91 -2.80 5.52
C VAL A 38 9.16 -1.48 5.47
N LYS A 39 7.84 -1.54 5.52
CA LYS A 39 6.97 -0.39 5.28
C LYS A 39 6.07 -0.06 6.47
N GLY A 40 6.24 1.15 6.98
CA GLY A 40 5.36 1.76 8.00
C GLY A 40 4.41 2.80 7.41
N GLN A 41 3.59 3.41 8.28
CA GLN A 41 2.62 4.44 7.90
C GLN A 41 2.76 5.66 8.81
N ILE A 42 2.94 6.84 8.22
CA ILE A 42 2.86 8.11 8.95
C ILE A 42 1.39 8.50 8.97
N ILE A 43 0.75 8.15 10.08
CA ILE A 43 -0.66 8.38 10.35
C ILE A 43 -0.76 8.92 11.76
N PHE A 44 -1.48 10.03 11.89
CA PHE A 44 -1.86 10.59 13.17
C PHE A 44 -3.38 10.65 13.23
N SER A 45 -3.97 10.23 14.34
CA SER A 45 -5.40 10.30 14.56
C SER A 45 -5.95 11.74 14.48
N GLU A 46 -5.12 12.74 14.81
CA GLU A 46 -5.44 14.15 14.64
C GLU A 46 -5.53 14.62 13.18
N ASP A 47 -5.07 13.82 12.21
CA ASP A 47 -5.21 14.10 10.77
C ASP A 47 -6.47 13.44 10.19
N LEU A 48 -7.23 12.67 10.98
CA LEU A 48 -8.46 12.00 10.56
C LEU A 48 -9.60 13.01 10.37
N THR A 49 -10.28 12.97 9.23
CA THR A 49 -11.30 13.97 8.90
C THR A 49 -12.71 13.58 9.38
N PRO A 50 -13.42 14.48 10.09
CA PRO A 50 -14.82 14.27 10.45
C PRO A 50 -15.71 14.50 9.22
N ARG A 51 -16.36 13.43 8.75
CA ARG A 51 -17.20 13.46 7.54
C ARG A 51 -18.54 12.79 7.80
N LYS A 52 -19.51 13.61 8.26
CA LYS A 52 -20.82 13.19 8.79
C LYS A 52 -21.57 12.15 7.94
N ARG A 53 -21.49 12.24 6.61
CA ARG A 53 -22.18 11.30 5.72
C ARG A 53 -21.75 9.82 5.90
N PHE A 54 -20.58 9.57 6.48
CA PHE A 54 -20.11 8.22 6.77
C PHE A 54 -20.50 7.73 8.17
N ASP A 55 -21.02 8.59 9.05
CA ASP A 55 -21.42 8.17 10.40
C ASP A 55 -22.61 7.20 10.33
N ASP A 56 -23.61 7.55 9.51
CA ASP A 56 -24.78 6.71 9.28
C ASP A 56 -24.63 5.84 8.02
N GLY A 57 -23.78 6.27 7.07
CA GLY A 57 -23.73 5.68 5.73
C GLY A 57 -25.04 5.88 4.97
N LEU A 58 -25.18 5.21 3.83
CA LEU A 58 -26.41 5.24 3.04
C LEU A 58 -26.63 3.91 2.33
N VAL A 59 -27.83 3.36 2.49
CA VAL A 59 -28.34 2.18 1.78
C VAL A 59 -29.70 2.56 1.20
N GLU A 60 -29.88 2.36 -0.10
CA GLU A 60 -31.16 2.59 -0.78
C GLU A 60 -32.20 1.52 -0.42
N ASP A 61 -33.47 1.78 -0.69
CA ASP A 61 -34.58 0.86 -0.43
C ASP A 61 -34.42 -0.51 -1.13
N ASN A 62 -33.69 -0.54 -2.24
CA ASN A 62 -33.34 -1.75 -2.99
C ASN A 62 -32.16 -2.55 -2.36
N GLY A 63 -31.62 -2.11 -1.22
CA GLY A 63 -30.50 -2.73 -0.52
C GLY A 63 -29.11 -2.33 -1.03
N VAL A 64 -29.01 -1.50 -2.08
CA VAL A 64 -27.72 -1.06 -2.63
C VAL A 64 -27.10 -0.01 -1.72
N ARG A 65 -25.90 -0.31 -1.20
CA ARG A 65 -25.12 0.64 -0.42
C ARG A 65 -24.55 1.74 -1.32
N LYS A 66 -24.83 3.01 -1.01
CA LYS A 66 -24.28 4.18 -1.71
C LYS A 66 -23.18 4.89 -0.93
N THR A 67 -23.15 4.72 0.40
CA THR A 67 -22.11 5.28 1.26
C THR A 67 -21.79 4.26 2.35
N ILE A 68 -20.50 4.03 2.59
CA ILE A 68 -20.09 3.12 3.66
C ILE A 68 -20.38 3.74 5.02
N GLN A 69 -20.68 2.89 6.00
CA GLN A 69 -20.84 3.33 7.38
C GLN A 69 -19.52 3.11 8.12
N ARG A 70 -18.88 4.22 8.51
CA ARG A 70 -17.63 4.29 9.27
C ARG A 70 -17.69 5.51 10.20
N PRO A 71 -18.29 5.36 11.39
CA PRO A 71 -18.45 6.46 12.34
C PRO A 71 -17.13 7.08 12.77
N TYR A 72 -17.02 8.41 12.67
CA TYR A 72 -15.81 9.15 12.97
C TYR A 72 -15.32 8.91 14.40
N ALA A 73 -16.21 8.99 15.40
CA ALA A 73 -15.84 8.81 16.80
C ALA A 73 -15.24 7.41 17.08
N VAL A 74 -15.80 6.37 16.46
CA VAL A 74 -15.32 4.98 16.60
C VAL A 74 -13.95 4.83 15.96
N GLU A 75 -13.78 5.37 14.74
CA GLU A 75 -12.50 5.27 14.03
C GLU A 75 -11.41 6.10 14.71
N LEU A 76 -11.74 7.29 15.23
CA LEU A 76 -10.83 8.13 16.00
C LEU A 76 -10.34 7.42 17.26
N ALA A 77 -11.26 6.84 18.05
CA ALA A 77 -10.90 6.10 19.27
C ALA A 77 -9.99 4.91 18.96
N ARG A 78 -10.29 4.15 17.90
CA ARG A 78 -9.47 3.02 17.45
C ARG A 78 -8.08 3.47 17.00
N MET A 79 -7.99 4.59 16.29
CA MET A 79 -6.74 5.10 15.74
C MET A 79 -5.82 5.72 16.80
N LYS A 80 -6.38 6.41 17.80
CA LYS A 80 -5.60 7.00 18.90
C LYS A 80 -4.72 6.00 19.64
N ILE A 81 -5.14 4.74 19.73
CA ILE A 81 -4.38 3.66 20.38
C ILE A 81 -3.14 3.27 19.54
N LEU A 82 -3.18 3.55 18.23
CA LEU A 82 -2.14 3.20 17.27
C LEU A 82 -1.22 4.37 16.94
N ASP A 83 -1.50 5.57 17.47
CA ASP A 83 -0.69 6.76 17.21
C ASP A 83 0.73 6.53 17.71
N LEU A 84 1.68 6.85 16.83
CA LEU A 84 3.09 6.87 17.13
C LEU A 84 3.53 8.33 17.35
N VAL A 85 4.61 8.52 18.10
CA VAL A 85 5.25 9.83 18.23
C VAL A 85 6.37 10.01 17.21
N GLU A 86 6.87 11.23 17.04
CA GLU A 86 7.95 11.55 16.10
C GLU A 86 9.20 10.67 16.33
N GLU A 87 9.53 10.41 17.60
CA GLU A 87 10.66 9.57 17.98
C GLU A 87 10.49 8.11 17.53
N ASP A 88 9.25 7.60 17.42
CA ASP A 88 9.00 6.25 16.91
C ASP A 88 9.29 6.15 15.40
N TYR A 89 9.02 7.22 14.64
CA TYR A 89 9.34 7.26 13.21
C TYR A 89 10.85 7.37 12.98
N HIS A 90 11.56 8.15 13.80
CA HIS A 90 13.02 8.15 13.84
C HIS A 90 13.56 6.75 14.16
N PHE A 91 13.04 6.14 15.23
CA PHE A 91 13.40 4.79 15.62
C PHE A 91 13.18 3.78 14.49
N PHE A 92 12.02 3.80 13.83
CA PHE A 92 11.70 2.89 12.73
C PHE A 92 12.72 2.94 11.60
N VAL A 93 13.08 4.15 11.14
CA VAL A 93 14.03 4.32 10.02
C VAL A 93 15.43 3.84 10.42
N GLU A 94 15.90 4.21 11.62
CA GLU A 94 17.20 3.77 12.11
C GLU A 94 17.27 2.26 12.35
N GLU A 95 16.22 1.68 12.94
CA GLU A 95 16.20 0.27 13.29
C GLU A 95 16.12 -0.61 12.04
N ALA A 96 15.33 -0.22 11.04
CA ALA A 96 15.34 -0.87 9.73
C ALA A 96 16.73 -0.86 9.09
N GLN A 97 17.40 0.30 9.11
CA GLN A 97 18.76 0.42 8.59
C GLN A 97 19.78 -0.43 9.36
N LYS A 98 19.68 -0.49 10.70
CA LYS A 98 20.52 -1.36 11.55
C LYS A 98 20.30 -2.83 11.25
N ALA A 99 19.05 -3.24 11.03
CA ALA A 99 18.70 -4.60 10.60
C ALA A 99 19.15 -4.90 9.15
N GLY A 100 19.52 -3.88 8.36
CA GLY A 100 19.94 -4.06 6.98
C GLY A 100 18.77 -4.31 6.01
N ILE A 101 17.60 -3.73 6.30
CA ILE A 101 16.42 -3.69 5.44
C ILE A 101 16.09 -2.23 5.10
N GLU A 102 15.64 -1.95 3.88
CA GLU A 102 15.34 -0.57 3.47
C GLU A 102 14.02 -0.11 4.12
N PRO A 103 13.99 1.00 4.88
CA PRO A 103 12.74 1.56 5.36
C PRO A 103 11.97 2.24 4.23
N MET A 104 10.64 2.19 4.31
CA MET A 104 9.73 3.00 3.51
C MET A 104 8.55 3.43 4.38
N LEU A 105 8.03 4.63 4.14
CA LEU A 105 6.84 5.12 4.84
C LEU A 105 5.77 5.53 3.84
N THR A 106 4.50 5.21 4.14
CA THR A 106 3.36 5.87 3.49
C THR A 106 3.04 7.17 4.20
N VAL A 107 2.98 8.28 3.47
CA VAL A 107 2.48 9.56 3.99
C VAL A 107 0.99 9.67 3.62
N PHE A 108 0.13 10.01 4.58
CA PHE A 108 -1.32 10.14 4.35
C PHE A 108 -1.85 11.58 4.43
N SER A 109 -1.06 12.53 4.91
CA SER A 109 -1.44 13.95 4.99
C SER A 109 -0.27 14.84 4.57
N ARG A 110 -0.56 15.83 3.73
CA ARG A 110 0.45 16.78 3.20
C ARG A 110 1.28 17.47 4.30
N ARG A 111 0.69 17.82 5.45
CA ARG A 111 1.41 18.46 6.57
C ARG A 111 2.49 17.57 7.20
N ARG A 112 2.45 16.26 6.94
CA ARG A 112 3.44 15.30 7.46
C ARG A 112 4.59 15.04 6.51
N THR A 113 4.58 15.62 5.30
CA THR A 113 5.66 15.48 4.32
C THR A 113 7.00 15.96 4.87
N SER A 114 7.02 17.09 5.59
CA SER A 114 8.24 17.66 6.18
C SER A 114 8.84 16.74 7.25
N LEU A 115 8.00 16.28 8.19
CA LEU A 115 8.39 15.27 9.19
C LEU A 115 8.93 14.02 8.51
N ALA A 116 8.21 13.48 7.52
CA ALA A 116 8.65 12.29 6.80
C ALA A 116 10.01 12.49 6.13
N ALA A 117 10.26 13.66 5.55
CA ALA A 117 11.50 13.97 4.84
C ALA A 117 12.71 14.24 5.76
N SER A 118 12.46 14.65 7.01
CA SER A 118 13.51 14.97 8.01
C SER A 118 14.08 13.75 8.74
N LEU A 119 13.44 12.59 8.63
CA LEU A 119 13.92 11.33 9.23
C LEU A 119 15.32 10.94 8.68
N PRO A 120 16.09 10.09 9.39
CA PRO A 120 17.48 9.80 9.07
C PRO A 120 17.62 8.77 7.92
N TRP A 121 17.16 9.15 6.73
CA TRP A 121 17.19 8.29 5.55
C TRP A 121 18.60 8.10 4.99
N LYS A 122 18.90 6.86 4.60
CA LYS A 122 19.98 6.57 3.63
C LYS A 122 19.50 6.81 2.19
N ASN A 123 18.28 6.36 1.87
CA ASN A 123 17.57 6.63 0.63
C ASN A 123 16.16 7.11 0.96
N ARG A 124 15.72 8.27 0.43
CA ARG A 124 14.37 8.77 0.72
C ARG A 124 13.35 8.04 -0.17
N LEU A 125 12.80 6.94 0.35
CA LEU A 125 11.80 6.12 -0.32
C LEU A 125 10.41 6.31 0.33
N VAL A 126 9.42 6.73 -0.47
CA VAL A 126 8.04 6.95 0.00
C VAL A 126 7.04 6.10 -0.76
N LYS A 127 6.05 5.61 -0.02
CA LYS A 127 4.86 4.97 -0.57
C LYS A 127 3.74 5.99 -0.70
N VAL A 128 3.01 5.94 -1.81
CA VAL A 128 1.71 6.60 -1.95
C VAL A 128 0.61 5.54 -1.98
N ALA A 129 -0.40 5.72 -1.13
CA ALA A 129 -1.55 4.85 -1.04
C ALA A 129 -2.44 4.96 -2.29
N SER A 130 -3.17 3.89 -2.60
CA SER A 130 -4.08 3.80 -3.76
C SER A 130 -4.99 5.02 -3.91
N TYR A 131 -5.60 5.47 -2.82
CA TYR A 131 -6.58 6.57 -2.83
C TYR A 131 -5.95 7.96 -3.02
N ASP A 132 -4.64 8.08 -2.88
CA ASP A 132 -3.86 9.31 -3.07
C ASP A 132 -3.09 9.33 -4.40
N CYS A 133 -3.23 8.30 -5.25
CA CYS A 133 -2.67 8.32 -6.60
C CYS A 133 -3.17 9.52 -7.41
N GLY A 134 -4.43 9.95 -7.21
CA GLY A 134 -5.00 11.15 -7.82
C GLY A 134 -4.82 12.44 -7.02
N SER A 135 -4.10 12.41 -5.89
CA SER A 135 -3.81 13.59 -5.06
C SER A 135 -2.59 14.33 -5.62
N HIS A 136 -2.73 14.90 -6.83
CA HIS A 136 -1.60 15.43 -7.63
C HIS A 136 -0.77 16.51 -6.92
N VAL A 137 -1.40 17.36 -6.10
CA VAL A 137 -0.69 18.35 -5.27
C VAL A 137 0.24 17.65 -4.27
N MET A 138 -0.26 16.65 -3.56
CA MET A 138 0.56 15.83 -2.67
C MET A 138 1.65 15.06 -3.41
N ILE A 139 1.36 14.49 -4.59
CA ILE A 139 2.37 13.83 -5.43
C ILE A 139 3.51 14.80 -5.77
N ASN A 140 3.18 16.04 -6.14
CA ASN A 140 4.15 17.06 -6.46
C ASN A 140 5.05 17.41 -5.26
N GLU A 141 4.47 17.56 -4.06
CA GLU A 141 5.21 17.83 -2.82
C GLU A 141 6.09 16.65 -2.39
N LEU A 142 5.58 15.42 -2.46
CA LEU A 142 6.38 14.22 -2.18
C LEU A 142 7.52 14.07 -3.17
N ALA A 143 7.28 14.37 -4.45
CA ALA A 143 8.32 14.36 -5.46
C ALA A 143 9.44 15.36 -5.15
N ASP A 144 9.15 16.52 -4.55
CA ASP A 144 10.18 17.48 -4.17
C ASP A 144 11.05 17.01 -2.98
N ASN A 145 10.51 16.14 -2.13
CA ASN A 145 11.16 15.74 -0.87
C ASN A 145 11.76 14.33 -0.87
N PHE A 146 11.37 13.47 -1.82
CA PHE A 146 11.79 12.06 -1.88
C PHE A 146 12.52 11.72 -3.18
N ASP A 147 13.41 10.73 -3.10
CA ASP A 147 14.24 10.28 -4.22
C ASP A 147 13.47 9.28 -5.10
N THR A 148 12.67 8.42 -4.48
CA THR A 148 11.88 7.39 -5.16
C THR A 148 10.48 7.30 -4.58
N LEU A 149 9.48 7.16 -5.46
CA LEU A 149 8.09 7.02 -5.08
C LEU A 149 7.53 5.67 -5.54
N ILE A 150 6.85 4.94 -4.66
CA ILE A 150 6.11 3.72 -5.00
C ILE A 150 4.62 3.98 -4.82
N ILE A 151 3.87 4.07 -5.91
CA ILE A 151 2.48 4.52 -5.91
C ILE A 151 1.57 3.34 -6.20
N SER A 152 0.61 3.04 -5.33
CA SER A 152 -0.43 2.06 -5.66
C SER A 152 -1.50 2.73 -6.51
N THR A 153 -2.08 1.99 -7.46
CA THR A 153 -3.03 2.54 -8.44
C THR A 153 -4.44 1.97 -8.28
N GLY A 154 -4.74 1.31 -7.15
CA GLY A 154 -6.07 0.81 -6.87
C GLY A 154 -7.08 1.95 -6.73
N ALA A 155 -8.35 1.70 -7.06
CA ALA A 155 -9.40 2.72 -6.97
C ALA A 155 -9.05 4.06 -7.65
N SER A 156 -8.18 4.06 -8.66
CA SER A 156 -7.74 5.26 -9.39
C SER A 156 -8.28 5.25 -10.80
N PHE A 157 -8.69 6.42 -11.31
CA PHE A 157 -9.08 6.54 -12.71
C PHE A 157 -7.84 6.57 -13.61
N ILE A 158 -8.03 6.26 -14.89
CA ILE A 158 -6.93 6.20 -15.88
C ILE A 158 -6.22 7.55 -15.94
N GLU A 159 -6.99 8.63 -16.04
CA GLU A 159 -6.51 10.00 -16.17
C GLU A 159 -5.72 10.44 -14.92
N GLU A 160 -6.08 9.93 -13.75
CA GLU A 160 -5.35 10.21 -12.49
C GLU A 160 -3.97 9.56 -12.49
N ILE A 161 -3.87 8.31 -12.98
CA ILE A 161 -2.61 7.57 -13.10
C ILE A 161 -1.71 8.23 -14.16
N GLU A 162 -2.29 8.59 -15.31
CA GLU A 162 -1.60 9.30 -16.40
C GLU A 162 -1.00 10.61 -15.91
N LYS A 163 -1.81 11.43 -15.21
CA LYS A 163 -1.35 12.71 -14.68
C LYS A 163 -0.27 12.56 -13.61
N THR A 164 -0.37 11.54 -12.75
CA THR A 164 0.69 11.23 -11.78
C THR A 164 1.98 10.81 -12.47
N ALA A 165 1.92 9.99 -13.50
CA ALA A 165 3.09 9.63 -14.29
C ALA A 165 3.73 10.84 -14.97
N GLU A 166 2.91 11.74 -15.53
CA GLU A 166 3.37 12.99 -16.16
C GLU A 166 4.14 13.85 -15.16
N ILE A 167 3.57 14.12 -13.98
CA ILE A 167 4.21 14.93 -12.93
C ILE A 167 5.57 14.35 -12.54
N LEU A 168 5.64 13.04 -12.30
CA LEU A 168 6.88 12.37 -11.87
C LEU A 168 7.94 12.34 -12.97
N LYS A 169 7.54 12.15 -14.24
CA LYS A 169 8.44 12.24 -15.39
C LYS A 169 9.00 13.66 -15.56
N LEU A 170 8.15 14.68 -15.48
CA LEU A 170 8.57 16.08 -15.59
C LEU A 170 9.55 16.48 -14.49
N LYS A 171 9.39 15.93 -13.29
CA LYS A 171 10.33 16.11 -12.17
C LYS A 171 11.56 15.21 -12.23
N ASN A 172 11.70 14.37 -13.26
CA ASN A 172 12.76 13.39 -13.41
C ASN A 172 12.91 12.48 -12.17
N LYS A 173 11.78 12.06 -11.58
CA LYS A 173 11.75 11.22 -10.39
C LYS A 173 11.70 9.75 -10.75
N LYS A 174 12.38 8.93 -9.97
CA LYS A 174 12.26 7.47 -10.06
C LYS A 174 10.94 7.06 -9.41
N PHE A 175 10.11 6.31 -10.12
CA PHE A 175 8.86 5.83 -9.56
C PHE A 175 8.47 4.44 -10.05
N ALA A 176 7.70 3.74 -9.22
CA ALA A 176 7.07 2.48 -9.56
C ALA A 176 5.56 2.57 -9.36
N PHE A 177 4.80 1.88 -10.21
CA PHE A 177 3.38 1.68 -10.02
C PHE A 177 3.09 0.27 -9.52
N LEU A 178 2.34 0.17 -8.44
CA LEU A 178 1.80 -1.10 -7.96
C LEU A 178 0.35 -1.21 -8.38
N HIS A 179 0.05 -2.17 -9.24
CA HIS A 179 -1.34 -2.58 -9.44
C HIS A 179 -1.88 -3.07 -8.10
N CYS A 180 -3.15 -2.79 -7.83
CA CYS A 180 -3.82 -3.15 -6.59
C CYS A 180 -5.32 -3.12 -6.84
N VAL A 181 -6.06 -4.03 -6.20
CA VAL A 181 -7.52 -3.96 -6.13
C VAL A 181 -7.91 -3.69 -4.69
N THR A 182 -8.52 -2.54 -4.44
CA THR A 182 -8.87 -2.05 -3.10
C THR A 182 -10.20 -2.63 -2.65
N SER A 183 -10.25 -3.95 -2.52
CA SER A 183 -11.30 -4.72 -1.86
C SER A 183 -10.65 -5.53 -0.75
N TYR A 184 -11.17 -5.43 0.47
CA TYR A 184 -10.54 -5.99 1.67
C TYR A 184 -11.47 -7.00 2.33
N PRO A 185 -11.28 -8.32 2.11
CA PRO A 185 -10.29 -8.91 1.20
C PRO A 185 -10.73 -8.95 -0.27
N ASN A 186 -9.77 -9.15 -1.17
CA ASN A 186 -10.06 -9.42 -2.58
C ASN A 186 -10.10 -10.94 -2.86
N THR A 187 -10.65 -11.35 -4.00
CA THR A 187 -10.65 -12.75 -4.47
C THR A 187 -9.70 -12.96 -5.64
N LEU A 188 -9.23 -14.19 -5.86
CA LEU A 188 -8.33 -14.50 -6.98
C LEU A 188 -8.91 -14.08 -8.34
N PRO A 189 -10.19 -14.33 -8.71
CA PRO A 189 -10.73 -13.83 -9.97
C PRO A 189 -10.74 -12.30 -10.12
N MET A 190 -10.71 -11.57 -9.00
CA MET A 190 -10.82 -10.12 -8.96
C MET A 190 -9.47 -9.40 -8.94
N VAL A 191 -8.32 -10.10 -9.05
CA VAL A 191 -7.01 -9.42 -8.94
C VAL A 191 -6.58 -8.68 -10.21
N HIS A 192 -6.99 -9.15 -11.40
CA HIS A 192 -6.70 -8.50 -12.69
C HIS A 192 -5.21 -8.24 -12.97
N LEU A 193 -4.32 -9.21 -12.80
CA LEU A 193 -2.87 -9.03 -12.91
C LEU A 193 -2.39 -8.54 -14.30
N ALA A 194 -3.18 -8.72 -15.37
CA ALA A 194 -2.89 -8.16 -16.69
C ALA A 194 -2.78 -6.62 -16.67
N ARG A 195 -3.37 -5.94 -15.69
CA ARG A 195 -3.25 -4.49 -15.51
C ARG A 195 -1.80 -4.03 -15.25
N MET A 196 -0.92 -4.90 -14.74
CA MET A 196 0.50 -4.59 -14.62
C MET A 196 1.12 -4.26 -15.98
N GLU A 197 0.74 -4.98 -17.04
CA GLU A 197 1.27 -4.72 -18.38
C GLU A 197 0.85 -3.34 -18.88
N TRP A 198 -0.41 -2.95 -18.66
CA TRP A 198 -0.87 -1.60 -18.97
C TRP A 198 -0.09 -0.53 -18.22
N LEU A 199 0.26 -0.74 -16.94
CA LEU A 199 1.06 0.22 -16.17
C LEU A 199 2.49 0.41 -16.71
N ARG A 200 3.05 -0.58 -17.44
CA ARG A 200 4.42 -0.50 -17.96
C ARG A 200 4.62 0.56 -19.01
N GLN A 201 3.55 1.05 -19.65
CA GLN A 201 3.64 2.20 -20.57
C GLN A 201 4.10 3.49 -19.86
N PHE A 202 3.89 3.58 -18.55
CA PHE A 202 4.23 4.78 -17.78
C PHE A 202 5.61 4.70 -17.14
N THR A 203 6.01 3.52 -16.65
CA THR A 203 7.30 3.31 -15.98
C THR A 203 7.78 1.88 -16.23
N PRO A 204 9.09 1.64 -16.38
CA PRO A 204 9.63 0.28 -16.45
C PRO A 204 9.47 -0.49 -15.13
N LEU A 205 9.20 0.19 -14.01
CA LEU A 205 9.07 -0.42 -12.68
C LEU A 205 7.60 -0.61 -12.32
N VAL A 206 7.11 -1.84 -12.40
CA VAL A 206 5.71 -2.16 -12.10
C VAL A 206 5.63 -3.34 -11.15
N GLY A 207 4.77 -3.27 -10.14
CA GLY A 207 4.56 -4.35 -9.20
C GLY A 207 3.09 -4.59 -8.86
N TRP A 208 2.89 -5.34 -7.80
CA TRP A 208 1.57 -5.74 -7.29
C TRP A 208 1.51 -5.56 -5.78
N SER A 209 0.43 -4.94 -5.28
CA SER A 209 0.09 -4.83 -3.86
C SER A 209 -1.19 -5.61 -3.59
N ASP A 210 -1.12 -6.56 -2.66
CA ASP A 210 -2.09 -7.65 -2.51
C ASP A 210 -2.88 -7.57 -1.20
N HIS A 211 -4.17 -7.86 -1.30
CA HIS A 211 -5.15 -7.84 -0.21
C HIS A 211 -6.05 -9.10 -0.22
N THR A 212 -5.58 -10.19 -0.84
CA THR A 212 -6.25 -11.50 -0.77
C THR A 212 -6.21 -12.08 0.65
N LEU A 213 -7.14 -12.98 0.98
CA LEU A 213 -7.15 -13.63 2.29
C LEU A 213 -6.04 -14.66 2.38
N VAL A 214 -5.17 -14.55 3.38
CA VAL A 214 -4.08 -15.52 3.57
C VAL A 214 -4.65 -16.91 3.85
N ALA A 215 -5.67 -17.02 4.71
CA ALA A 215 -6.27 -18.29 5.08
C ALA A 215 -6.93 -19.03 3.90
N ARG A 216 -7.38 -18.32 2.86
CA ARG A 216 -8.03 -18.91 1.68
C ARG A 216 -7.04 -19.13 0.54
N ASP A 217 -6.20 -18.12 0.28
CA ASP A 217 -5.44 -18.01 -0.97
C ASP A 217 -3.92 -18.09 -0.77
N GLY A 218 -3.45 -18.01 0.48
CA GLY A 218 -2.02 -17.96 0.80
C GLY A 218 -1.30 -16.83 0.05
N ILE A 219 -0.30 -17.22 -0.73
CA ILE A 219 0.53 -16.33 -1.57
C ILE A 219 0.37 -16.59 -3.07
N LYS A 220 -0.73 -17.23 -3.50
CA LYS A 220 -0.98 -17.59 -4.91
C LYS A 220 -0.89 -16.39 -5.86
N ALA A 221 -1.59 -15.30 -5.54
CA ALA A 221 -1.60 -14.09 -6.37
C ALA A 221 -0.22 -13.43 -6.44
N ALA A 222 0.51 -13.41 -5.33
CA ALA A 222 1.88 -12.87 -5.27
C ALA A 222 2.85 -13.68 -6.14
N LYS A 223 2.84 -15.01 -6.06
CA LYS A 223 3.65 -15.88 -6.92
C LYS A 223 3.34 -15.68 -8.40
N LEU A 224 2.05 -15.60 -8.75
CA LEU A 224 1.67 -15.34 -10.14
C LEU A 224 2.14 -13.95 -10.60
N ALA A 225 2.02 -12.92 -9.77
CA ALA A 225 2.52 -11.58 -10.12
C ALA A 225 4.04 -11.58 -10.36
N MET A 226 4.82 -12.29 -9.55
CA MET A 226 6.27 -12.49 -9.78
C MET A 226 6.52 -13.21 -11.10
N MET A 227 5.80 -14.31 -11.39
CA MET A 227 5.91 -15.05 -12.65
C MET A 227 5.63 -14.14 -13.87
N LEU A 228 4.64 -13.24 -13.76
CA LEU A 228 4.30 -12.23 -14.77
C LEU A 228 5.27 -11.03 -14.83
N GLY A 229 6.33 -11.06 -14.03
CA GLY A 229 7.44 -10.09 -14.11
C GLY A 229 7.30 -8.88 -13.18
N ALA A 230 6.47 -8.92 -12.14
CA ALA A 230 6.40 -7.84 -11.15
C ALA A 230 7.79 -7.49 -10.59
N ASP A 231 8.16 -6.21 -10.63
CA ASP A 231 9.40 -5.66 -10.06
C ASP A 231 9.29 -5.52 -8.53
N TYR A 232 8.07 -5.32 -8.02
CA TYR A 232 7.75 -5.22 -6.59
C TYR A 232 6.54 -6.08 -6.24
N ILE A 233 6.60 -6.74 -5.09
CA ILE A 233 5.45 -7.40 -4.46
C ILE A 233 5.27 -6.81 -3.07
N GLU A 234 4.08 -6.30 -2.77
CA GLU A 234 3.72 -5.77 -1.47
C GLU A 234 2.67 -6.66 -0.78
N ARG A 235 2.97 -7.08 0.44
CA ARG A 235 2.07 -7.84 1.31
C ARG A 235 2.07 -7.24 2.70
N HIS A 236 0.93 -7.26 3.38
CA HIS A 236 0.91 -7.06 4.83
C HIS A 236 1.67 -8.18 5.52
N PHE A 237 2.32 -7.90 6.65
CA PHE A 237 3.15 -8.86 7.39
C PHE A 237 2.92 -8.76 8.90
N THR A 238 2.88 -9.91 9.57
CA THR A 238 2.77 -9.98 11.03
C THR A 238 3.46 -11.22 11.59
N ILE A 239 3.96 -11.12 12.82
CA ILE A 239 4.41 -12.27 13.63
C ILE A 239 3.34 -12.73 14.64
N LEU A 240 2.21 -12.01 14.71
CA LEU A 240 1.10 -12.34 15.58
C LEU A 240 0.11 -13.28 14.89
N ALA A 241 -0.78 -13.88 15.67
CA ALA A 241 -1.92 -14.60 15.11
C ALA A 241 -2.83 -13.64 14.31
N SER A 242 -3.51 -14.18 13.28
CA SER A 242 -4.28 -13.38 12.31
C SER A 242 -5.46 -12.62 12.90
N ASP A 243 -5.93 -12.98 14.10
CA ASP A 243 -7.04 -12.35 14.81
C ASP A 243 -6.61 -11.17 15.70
N LYS A 244 -5.30 -10.95 15.89
CA LYS A 244 -4.78 -9.97 16.85
C LYS A 244 -4.83 -8.54 16.38
N THR A 245 -4.95 -8.32 15.08
CA THR A 245 -4.91 -6.99 14.48
C THR A 245 -5.93 -6.91 13.34
N LYS A 246 -6.32 -5.69 13.00
CA LYS A 246 -7.29 -5.45 11.91
C LYS A 246 -6.80 -5.99 10.55
N ASP A 247 -5.50 -5.89 10.30
CA ASP A 247 -4.88 -6.30 9.04
C ASP A 247 -4.30 -7.74 9.11
N GLY A 248 -4.39 -8.40 10.26
CA GLY A 248 -3.93 -9.79 10.45
C GLY A 248 -4.46 -10.79 9.43
N PRO A 249 -5.75 -10.78 9.03
CA PRO A 249 -6.29 -11.74 8.06
C PRO A 249 -5.68 -11.68 6.64
N ILE A 250 -5.09 -10.55 6.28
CA ILE A 250 -4.41 -10.34 4.98
C ILE A 250 -2.88 -10.32 5.13
N SER A 251 -2.37 -10.42 6.35
CA SER A 251 -0.95 -10.41 6.66
C SER A 251 -0.33 -11.81 6.48
N ILE A 252 0.78 -11.90 5.75
CA ILE A 252 1.60 -13.13 5.72
C ILE A 252 2.43 -13.21 7.00
N ASN A 253 2.76 -14.44 7.39
CA ASN A 253 3.63 -14.74 8.51
C ASN A 253 5.08 -15.00 8.01
N PRO A 254 6.06 -15.20 8.91
CA PRO A 254 7.45 -15.50 8.53
C PRO A 254 7.60 -16.63 7.51
N ALA A 255 6.93 -17.78 7.73
CA ALA A 255 7.02 -18.93 6.84
C ALA A 255 6.54 -18.63 5.41
N LEU A 256 5.43 -17.89 5.26
CA LEU A 256 4.93 -17.49 3.93
C LEU A 256 5.79 -16.41 3.28
N LEU A 257 6.47 -15.56 4.06
CA LEU A 257 7.42 -14.58 3.55
C LEU A 257 8.68 -15.27 3.03
N GLU A 258 9.21 -16.24 3.77
CA GLU A 258 10.33 -17.09 3.34
C GLU A 258 9.98 -17.85 2.05
N GLU A 259 8.81 -18.50 2.00
CA GLU A 259 8.32 -19.19 0.79
C GLU A 259 8.24 -18.26 -0.44
N LEU A 260 7.82 -17.00 -0.22
CA LEU A 260 7.76 -16.00 -1.28
C LEU A 260 9.15 -15.50 -1.68
N SER A 261 10.07 -15.34 -0.72
CA SER A 261 11.47 -14.99 -0.96
C SER A 261 12.20 -16.08 -1.74
N ASP A 262 11.96 -17.35 -1.45
CA ASP A 262 12.56 -18.45 -2.21
C ASP A 262 12.02 -18.48 -3.64
N PHE A 263 10.70 -18.30 -3.80
CA PHE A 263 10.06 -18.35 -5.12
C PHE A 263 10.59 -17.28 -6.09
N ARG A 264 10.89 -16.06 -5.62
CA ARG A 264 11.41 -14.99 -6.51
C ARG A 264 12.81 -15.27 -7.06
N HIS A 265 13.58 -16.16 -6.45
CA HIS A 265 14.95 -16.50 -6.88
C HIS A 265 14.98 -17.57 -7.97
N LEU A 266 13.87 -18.26 -8.20
CA LEU A 266 13.71 -19.22 -9.29
C LEU A 266 13.72 -18.52 -10.66
N SER A 267 14.13 -19.25 -11.70
CA SER A 267 13.99 -18.82 -13.09
C SER A 267 12.52 -18.63 -13.49
N LYS A 268 12.26 -17.92 -14.59
CA LYS A 268 10.88 -17.71 -15.06
C LYS A 268 10.21 -19.00 -15.50
N GLU A 269 10.99 -19.94 -16.02
CA GLU A 269 10.59 -21.27 -16.39
C GLU A 269 10.16 -22.07 -15.14
N GLU A 270 11.00 -22.12 -14.09
CA GLU A 270 10.67 -22.79 -12.83
C GLU A 270 9.46 -22.15 -12.12
N GLN A 271 9.39 -20.81 -12.09
CA GLN A 271 8.22 -20.10 -11.55
C GLN A 271 6.94 -20.52 -12.27
N ARG A 272 7.00 -20.62 -13.61
CA ARG A 272 5.85 -21.04 -14.42
C ARG A 272 5.46 -22.48 -14.13
N GLU A 273 6.41 -23.42 -14.12
CA GLU A 273 6.14 -24.83 -13.82
C GLU A 273 5.47 -25.00 -12.45
N ILE A 274 5.96 -24.31 -11.42
CA ILE A 274 5.37 -24.34 -10.09
C ILE A 274 3.97 -23.76 -10.08
N VAL A 275 3.75 -22.59 -10.69
CA VAL A 275 2.42 -21.94 -10.74
C VAL A 275 1.42 -22.81 -11.49
N GLU A 276 1.78 -23.35 -12.65
CA GLU A 276 0.89 -24.22 -13.45
C GLU A 276 0.55 -25.52 -12.72
N LYS A 277 1.51 -26.08 -11.97
CA LYS A 277 1.31 -27.30 -11.19
C LYS A 277 0.47 -27.07 -9.92
N THR A 278 0.72 -25.98 -9.19
CA THR A 278 0.13 -25.75 -7.85
C THR A 278 -1.11 -24.87 -7.87
N ILE A 279 -1.35 -24.16 -8.98
CA ILE A 279 -2.49 -23.27 -9.17
C ILE A 279 -3.08 -23.52 -10.59
N PRO A 280 -3.73 -24.67 -10.84
CA PRO A 280 -4.25 -25.01 -12.18
C PRO A 280 -5.16 -23.92 -12.78
N GLU A 281 -5.89 -23.22 -11.92
CA GLU A 281 -6.81 -22.15 -12.27
C GLU A 281 -6.15 -20.76 -12.44
N TRP A 282 -4.82 -20.64 -12.41
CA TRP A 282 -4.13 -19.34 -12.31
C TRP A 282 -4.56 -18.30 -13.35
N ARG A 283 -5.01 -18.73 -14.53
CA ARG A 283 -5.48 -17.86 -15.60
C ARG A 283 -6.69 -16.99 -15.19
N ILE A 284 -7.49 -17.40 -14.21
CA ILE A 284 -8.59 -16.57 -13.67
C ILE A 284 -8.09 -15.26 -13.06
N MET A 285 -6.84 -15.23 -12.57
CA MET A 285 -6.24 -14.04 -11.95
C MET A 285 -5.73 -13.02 -12.98
N LEU A 286 -5.58 -13.41 -14.26
CA LEU A 286 -5.11 -12.48 -15.28
C LEU A 286 -6.09 -11.31 -15.45
N GLY A 287 -7.38 -11.63 -15.57
CA GLY A 287 -8.44 -10.64 -15.79
C GLY A 287 -8.14 -9.71 -16.99
N SER A 288 -8.71 -8.50 -16.94
CA SER A 288 -8.50 -7.46 -17.95
C SER A 288 -7.43 -6.43 -17.56
N ALA A 289 -6.64 -6.01 -18.54
CA ALA A 289 -5.73 -4.87 -18.46
C ALA A 289 -6.45 -3.52 -18.52
N ASP A 290 -7.68 -3.46 -19.04
CA ASP A 290 -8.56 -2.29 -19.00
C ASP A 290 -9.87 -2.66 -18.29
N ARG A 291 -10.17 -1.98 -17.19
CA ARG A 291 -11.33 -2.30 -16.36
C ARG A 291 -11.89 -1.06 -15.69
N ALA A 292 -13.21 -1.03 -15.59
CA ALA A 292 -13.91 -0.11 -14.70
C ALA A 292 -13.70 -0.50 -13.23
N LEU A 293 -13.74 0.50 -12.36
CA LEU A 293 -13.80 0.27 -10.92
C LEU A 293 -15.13 -0.42 -10.57
N THR A 294 -15.06 -1.44 -9.73
CA THR A 294 -16.26 -2.08 -9.18
C THR A 294 -17.00 -1.12 -8.25
N HIS A 295 -18.28 -1.41 -7.97
CA HIS A 295 -19.06 -0.67 -6.98
C HIS A 295 -18.36 -0.63 -5.61
N THR A 296 -17.75 -1.73 -5.17
CA THR A 296 -16.98 -1.81 -3.92
C THR A 296 -15.76 -0.90 -3.94
N GLU A 297 -15.00 -0.86 -5.05
CA GLU A 297 -13.86 0.06 -5.19
C GLU A 297 -14.31 1.52 -5.18
N MET A 298 -15.43 1.84 -5.82
CA MET A 298 -16.01 3.18 -5.80
C MET A 298 -16.44 3.61 -4.40
N LEU A 299 -17.08 2.72 -3.63
CA LEU A 299 -17.45 2.96 -2.22
C LEU A 299 -16.21 3.16 -1.33
N ASN A 300 -15.19 2.33 -1.52
CA ASN A 300 -13.94 2.45 -0.78
C ASN A 300 -13.20 3.73 -1.15
N ARG A 301 -13.12 4.07 -2.43
CA ARG A 301 -12.54 5.31 -2.92
C ARG A 301 -13.19 6.52 -2.27
N ASP A 302 -14.52 6.55 -2.28
CA ASP A 302 -15.33 7.62 -1.72
C ASP A 302 -15.00 7.90 -0.25
N TYR A 303 -14.77 6.86 0.55
CA TYR A 303 -14.36 7.01 1.95
C TYR A 303 -12.87 7.25 2.14
N TYR A 304 -12.00 6.43 1.56
CA TYR A 304 -10.58 6.49 1.90
C TYR A 304 -9.87 7.68 1.26
N ARG A 305 -10.35 8.17 0.09
CA ARG A 305 -9.89 9.45 -0.44
C ARG A 305 -10.36 10.57 0.48
N GLY A 306 -9.40 11.30 1.06
CA GLY A 306 -9.66 12.38 2.02
C GLY A 306 -10.02 11.89 3.41
N ARG A 307 -9.77 10.62 3.73
CA ARG A 307 -9.84 10.15 5.11
C ARG A 307 -8.85 10.87 6.01
N PHE A 308 -7.68 11.17 5.47
CA PHE A 308 -6.66 11.99 6.11
C PHE A 308 -6.50 13.30 5.34
N ALA A 309 -6.29 14.38 6.09
CA ALA A 309 -6.09 15.71 5.54
C ALA A 309 -5.23 16.52 6.51
N SER A 310 -4.80 17.69 6.06
CA SER A 310 -4.02 18.63 6.86
C SER A 310 -4.95 19.61 7.56
N PHE A 311 -4.91 19.70 8.89
CA PHE A 311 -5.64 20.73 9.62
C PHE A 311 -4.75 21.97 9.82
N VAL A 312 -5.11 23.08 9.17
CA VAL A 312 -4.35 24.34 9.15
C VAL A 312 -5.31 25.51 9.35
N ASN A 313 -5.02 26.41 10.30
CA ASN A 313 -5.81 27.62 10.58
C ASN A 313 -7.32 27.36 10.74
N GLY A 314 -7.68 26.29 11.45
CA GLY A 314 -9.08 25.93 11.72
C GLY A 314 -9.81 25.25 10.55
N LYS A 315 -9.11 24.91 9.46
CA LYS A 315 -9.70 24.28 8.27
C LYS A 315 -8.97 22.99 7.89
N TRP A 316 -9.74 22.04 7.38
CA TRP A 316 -9.20 20.83 6.74
C TRP A 316 -8.82 21.14 5.30
N ILE A 317 -7.59 20.77 4.92
CA ILE A 317 -7.04 20.86 3.57
C ILE A 317 -6.72 19.45 3.10
N TYR A 318 -7.49 18.95 2.15
CA TYR A 318 -7.34 17.63 1.56
C TYR A 318 -6.11 17.56 0.64
N ASN A 319 -5.62 16.33 0.42
CA ASN A 319 -4.37 16.07 -0.31
C ASN A 319 -4.36 16.52 -1.78
N TRP A 320 -5.55 16.76 -2.37
CA TRP A 320 -5.70 17.24 -3.75
C TRP A 320 -5.93 18.75 -3.85
N GLU A 321 -6.05 19.47 -2.74
CA GLU A 321 -6.30 20.92 -2.77
C GLU A 321 -5.02 21.71 -3.01
N GLU A 322 -5.08 22.74 -3.86
CA GLU A 322 -3.95 23.62 -4.20
C GLU A 322 -3.52 24.55 -3.05
N THR A 323 -4.31 24.62 -1.97
CA THR A 323 -4.00 25.47 -0.81
C THR A 323 -2.63 25.10 -0.23
N LYS A 324 -1.73 26.08 -0.10
CA LYS A 324 -0.43 25.91 0.56
C LYS A 324 -0.64 25.76 2.07
N LEU A 325 0.18 24.93 2.70
CA LEU A 325 0.11 24.67 4.15
C LEU A 325 0.96 25.62 5.00
N THR A 326 1.71 26.53 4.37
CA THR A 326 2.61 27.51 4.97
C THR A 326 1.96 28.87 5.14
#